data_AF-A0A954BL20-F1
#
_entry.id   AF-A0A954BL20-F1
#
_cell.length_a   1.000
_cell.length_b   1.000
_cell.length_c   1.000
_cell.angle_alpha   90.00
_cell.angle_beta   90.00
_cell.angle_gamma   90.00
#
_symmetry.space_group_name_H-M   'P 1'
#
loop_
_entity.id
_entity.type
_entity.pdbx_description
1 polymer ?
#
loop_
_entity_poly.entity_id
_entity_poly.type
_entity_poly.pdbx_seq_one_letter_code
_entity_poly.pdbx_strand_id
1 'polypeptide(L)'
;GVLALAPGVALIAAPGHTPGSQMVYVQLAGGQEYLFMGDTASMADNVRLGRIRSHYVTDRIGKDDRHAVFLQTAALQRLAAEDPGLVLVPGHDASATAAFEAQGLLQPGFSGP
;
A
#
# COMPACT_ATOMS: atom_id res chain seq x y z
N GLY A 1 2.79 0.51 -14.56
CA GLY A 1 1.90 -0.24 -15.47
C GLY A 1 0.77 -0.84 -14.65
N VAL A 2 -0.41 -1.03 -15.22
CA VAL A 2 -1.55 -1.67 -14.54
C VAL A 2 -1.95 -2.93 -15.29
N LEU A 3 -2.17 -4.02 -14.57
CA LEU A 3 -2.67 -5.28 -15.09
C LEU A 3 -3.96 -5.66 -14.36
N ALA A 4 -5.08 -5.75 -15.08
CA ALA A 4 -6.30 -6.33 -14.55
C ALA A 4 -6.11 -7.85 -14.38
N LEU A 5 -6.13 -8.33 -13.14
CA LEU A 5 -5.87 -9.73 -12.81
C LEU A 5 -7.17 -10.55 -12.77
N ALA A 6 -8.23 -9.95 -12.23
CA ALA A 6 -9.58 -10.50 -12.14
C ALA A 6 -10.60 -9.34 -12.01
N PRO A 7 -11.92 -9.58 -12.13
CA PRO A 7 -12.91 -8.55 -11.82
C PRO A 7 -12.67 -7.95 -10.43
N GLY A 8 -12.55 -6.62 -10.37
CA GLY A 8 -12.28 -5.89 -9.13
C GLY A 8 -10.84 -6.02 -8.61
N VAL A 9 -9.91 -6.70 -9.29
CA VAL A 9 -8.52 -6.87 -8.82
C VAL A 9 -7.52 -6.44 -9.88
N ALA A 10 -6.63 -5.51 -9.52
CA ALA A 10 -5.58 -5.04 -10.42
C ALA A 10 -4.21 -5.02 -9.73
N LEU A 11 -3.17 -5.39 -10.47
CA LEU A 11 -1.78 -5.24 -10.08
C LEU A 11 -1.23 -3.94 -10.66
N ILE A 12 -0.63 -3.11 -9.80
CA ILE A 12 -0.05 -1.82 -10.18
C ILE A 12 1.46 -1.92 -9.95
N ALA A 13 2.23 -1.87 -11.03
CA ALA A 13 3.68 -1.89 -10.93
C ALA A 13 4.17 -0.65 -10.17
N ALA A 14 4.95 -0.90 -9.11
CA ALA A 14 5.54 0.11 -8.22
C ALA A 14 7.04 -0.18 -8.02
N PRO A 15 7.85 -0.21 -9.09
CA PRO A 15 9.28 -0.45 -8.97
C PRO A 15 9.91 0.66 -8.13
N GLY A 16 10.68 0.29 -7.13
CA GLY A 16 11.20 1.25 -6.15
C GLY A 16 11.89 0.52 -5.02
N HIS A 17 11.10 0.01 -4.07
CA HIS A 17 11.65 -0.82 -2.99
C HIS A 17 12.38 -2.06 -3.54
N THR A 18 11.78 -2.72 -4.53
CA THR A 18 12.45 -3.71 -5.38
C THR A 18 12.09 -3.45 -6.84
N PRO A 19 12.86 -3.98 -7.82
CA PRO A 19 12.49 -3.86 -9.23
C PRO A 19 11.14 -4.51 -9.57
N GLY A 20 10.73 -5.53 -8.81
CA GLY A 20 9.48 -6.28 -8.99
C GLY A 20 8.34 -5.84 -8.08
N SER A 21 8.49 -4.75 -7.32
CA SER A 21 7.47 -4.29 -6.38
C SER A 21 6.16 -3.94 -7.09
N GLN A 22 5.05 -4.33 -6.47
CA GLN A 22 3.69 -4.12 -6.97
C GLN A 22 2.79 -3.70 -5.81
N MET A 23 1.81 -2.87 -6.10
CA MET A 23 0.64 -2.65 -5.25
C MET A 23 -0.52 -3.47 -5.81
N VAL A 24 -1.44 -3.86 -4.93
CA VAL A 24 -2.65 -4.59 -5.34
C VAL A 24 -3.86 -3.74 -5.01
N TYR A 25 -4.62 -3.40 -6.04
CA TYR A 25 -5.92 -2.76 -5.88
C TYR A 25 -7.01 -3.84 -5.84
N VAL A 26 -7.96 -3.68 -4.92
CA VAL A 26 -9.13 -4.56 -4.78
C VAL A 26 -10.39 -3.71 -4.61
N GLN A 27 -11.41 -3.97 -5.42
CA GLN A 27 -12.76 -3.47 -5.25
C GLN A 27 -13.69 -4.65 -4.97
N LEU A 28 -14.37 -4.60 -3.82
CA LEU A 28 -15.38 -5.59 -3.47
C LEU A 28 -16.68 -5.34 -4.24
N ALA A 29 -17.52 -6.37 -4.38
CA ALA A 29 -18.83 -6.24 -5.02
C ALA A 29 -19.74 -5.18 -4.37
N GLY A 30 -19.53 -4.90 -3.07
CA GLY A 30 -20.22 -3.83 -2.34
C GLY A 30 -19.67 -2.42 -2.58
N GLY A 31 -18.67 -2.26 -3.46
CA GLY A 31 -18.06 -0.98 -3.81
C GLY A 31 -16.93 -0.52 -2.89
N GLN A 32 -16.64 -1.23 -1.79
CA GLN A 32 -15.50 -0.89 -0.94
C GLN A 32 -14.18 -1.17 -1.68
N GLU A 33 -13.31 -0.17 -1.69
CA GLU A 33 -12.02 -0.21 -2.38
C GLU A 33 -10.86 -0.28 -1.39
N TYR A 34 -9.82 -1.00 -1.80
CA TYR A 34 -8.58 -1.21 -1.06
C TYR A 34 -7.40 -1.03 -2.00
N LEU A 35 -6.31 -0.47 -1.47
CA LEU A 35 -5.00 -0.48 -2.11
C LEU A 35 -3.96 -1.02 -1.12
N PHE A 36 -3.51 -2.24 -1.36
CA PHE A 36 -2.40 -2.86 -0.64
C PHE A 36 -1.09 -2.29 -1.16
N MET A 37 -0.44 -1.47 -0.35
CA MET A 37 0.71 -0.66 -0.76
C MET A 37 2.03 -1.44 -0.79
N GLY A 38 2.07 -2.59 -0.12
CA GLY A 38 3.28 -3.37 0.12
C GLY A 38 4.37 -2.52 0.76
N ASP A 39 5.62 -2.79 0.41
CA ASP A 39 6.78 -2.08 0.96
C ASP A 39 7.12 -0.75 0.29
N THR A 40 6.28 -0.30 -0.64
CA THR A 40 6.34 1.10 -1.09
C THR A 40 5.97 2.06 0.04
N ALA A 41 5.03 1.63 0.90
CA ALA A 41 4.65 2.31 2.13
C ALA A 41 4.37 1.25 3.20
N SER A 42 5.44 0.75 3.82
CA SER A 42 5.37 -0.31 4.83
C SER A 42 4.57 0.10 6.08
N MET A 43 4.50 1.40 6.39
CA MET A 43 3.75 1.96 7.53
C MET A 43 2.68 2.94 7.04
N ALA A 44 1.53 3.02 7.72
CA ALA A 44 0.50 4.02 7.39
C ALA A 44 1.07 5.46 7.49
N ASP A 45 1.98 5.66 8.45
CA ASP A 45 2.70 6.91 8.66
C ASP A 45 3.57 7.35 7.47
N ASN A 46 3.98 6.43 6.59
CA ASN A 46 4.70 6.82 5.39
C ASN A 46 3.86 7.74 4.51
N VAL A 47 2.59 7.38 4.32
CA VAL A 47 1.62 8.18 3.55
C VAL A 47 1.19 9.41 4.34
N ARG A 48 0.79 9.23 5.61
CA ARG A 48 0.30 10.33 6.45
C ARG A 48 1.30 11.48 6.58
N LEU A 49 2.58 11.16 6.76
CA LEU A 49 3.64 12.15 6.95
C LEU A 49 4.38 12.53 5.66
N GLY A 50 4.09 11.86 4.53
CA GLY A 50 4.85 12.01 3.29
C GLY A 50 6.33 11.60 3.45
N ARG A 51 6.61 10.59 4.27
CA ARG A 51 7.96 10.16 4.64
C ARG A 51 8.24 8.75 4.21
N ILE A 52 9.33 8.55 3.49
CA ILE A 52 9.87 7.22 3.20
C ILE A 52 10.88 6.80 4.28
N ARG A 53 11.43 5.59 4.16
CA ARG A 53 12.45 5.06 5.09
C ARG A 53 13.66 6.00 5.19
N SER A 54 14.43 5.90 6.27
CA SER A 54 15.59 6.78 6.47
C SER A 54 16.68 6.53 5.41
N HIS A 55 17.54 7.53 5.19
CA HIS A 55 18.71 7.40 4.32
C HIS A 55 19.61 6.24 4.75
N TYR A 56 19.82 6.05 6.05
CA TYR A 56 20.63 4.93 6.52
C TYR A 56 20.08 3.58 6.04
N VAL A 57 18.76 3.39 6.09
CA VAL A 57 18.14 2.15 5.59
C VAL A 57 18.28 2.06 4.08
N THR A 58 17.91 3.09 3.30
CA THR A 58 17.92 2.99 1.83
C THR A 58 19.31 2.92 1.22
N ASP A 59 20.30 3.57 1.85
CA ASP A 59 21.62 3.78 1.27
C ASP A 59 22.65 2.74 1.79
N ARG A 60 22.39 2.11 2.95
CA ARG A 60 23.33 1.15 3.58
C ARG A 60 22.79 -0.26 3.76
N ILE A 61 21.47 -0.45 3.79
CA ILE A 61 20.85 -1.76 4.08
C ILE A 61 20.03 -2.24 2.89
N GLY A 62 19.15 -1.38 2.39
CA GLY A 62 18.31 -1.60 1.23
C GLY A 62 19.05 -1.37 -0.08
N LYS A 63 18.34 -1.64 -1.18
CA LYS A 63 18.73 -1.28 -2.54
C LYS A 63 17.58 -0.57 -3.25
N ASP A 64 16.84 0.22 -2.48
CA ASP A 64 15.66 0.93 -2.95
C ASP A 64 16.06 2.01 -3.96
N ASP A 65 15.28 2.17 -5.02
CA ASP A 65 15.22 3.46 -5.72
C ASP A 65 14.42 4.44 -4.86
N ARG A 66 15.17 5.18 -4.04
CA ARG A 66 14.64 6.13 -3.06
C ARG A 66 13.78 7.22 -3.71
N HIS A 67 14.14 7.65 -4.92
CA HIS A 67 13.39 8.68 -5.64
C HIS A 67 12.05 8.13 -6.13
N ALA A 68 12.05 6.91 -6.69
CA ALA A 68 10.81 6.25 -7.10
C ALA A 68 9.86 6.02 -5.91
N VAL A 69 10.37 5.49 -4.79
CA VAL A 69 9.56 5.29 -3.58
C VAL A 69 9.00 6.61 -3.05
N PHE A 70 9.80 7.69 -3.03
CA PHE A 70 9.31 9.01 -2.62
C PHE A 70 8.15 9.51 -3.48
N LEU A 71 8.27 9.43 -4.81
CA LEU A 71 7.21 9.86 -5.72
C LEU A 71 5.95 9.00 -5.59
N GLN A 72 6.10 7.70 -5.36
CA GLN A 72 4.99 6.78 -5.12
C GLN A 72 4.29 7.07 -3.79
N THR A 73 5.03 7.29 -2.70
CA THR A 73 4.46 7.70 -1.41
C THR A 73 3.74 9.06 -1.51
N ALA A 74 4.30 10.02 -2.26
CA ALA A 74 3.64 11.31 -2.50
C ALA A 74 2.35 11.14 -3.32
N ALA A 75 2.32 10.22 -4.29
CA ALA A 75 1.11 9.90 -5.03
C ALA A 75 0.04 9.25 -4.13
N LEU A 76 0.43 8.31 -3.26
CA LEU A 76 -0.45 7.71 -2.25
C LEU A 76 -1.01 8.75 -1.28
N GLN A 77 -0.19 9.73 -0.87
CA GLN A 77 -0.63 10.80 0.03
C GLN A 77 -1.67 11.70 -0.62
N ARG A 78 -1.50 12.05 -1.90
CA ARG A 78 -2.53 12.78 -2.67
C ARG A 78 -3.80 11.95 -2.81
N LEU A 79 -3.65 10.68 -3.17
CA LEU A 79 -4.79 9.77 -3.33
C LEU A 79 -5.60 9.63 -2.04
N ALA A 80 -4.95 9.51 -0.89
CA ALA A 80 -5.62 9.47 0.41
C ALA A 80 -6.41 10.74 0.75
N ALA A 81 -5.98 11.90 0.21
CA ALA A 81 -6.68 13.16 0.41
C ALA A 81 -7.83 13.35 -0.59
N GLU A 82 -7.67 12.87 -1.81
CA GLU A 82 -8.66 12.96 -2.89
C GLU A 82 -9.79 11.92 -2.74
N ASP A 83 -9.47 10.75 -2.22
CA ASP A 83 -10.41 9.65 -2.00
C ASP A 83 -10.28 9.05 -0.58
N PRO A 84 -10.98 9.65 0.40
CA PRO A 84 -11.00 9.13 1.77
C PRO A 84 -11.71 7.76 1.91
N GLY A 85 -12.44 7.31 0.89
CA GLY A 85 -13.15 6.02 0.89
C GLY A 85 -12.22 4.84 0.55
N LEU A 86 -11.13 5.10 -0.16
CA LEU A 86 -10.11 4.11 -0.48
C LEU A 86 -9.30 3.72 0.76
N VAL A 87 -9.36 2.43 1.13
CA VAL A 87 -8.60 1.90 2.25
C VAL A 87 -7.17 1.59 1.82
N LEU A 88 -6.22 2.43 2.27
CA LEU A 88 -4.79 2.20 2.05
C LEU A 88 -4.22 1.24 3.09
N VAL A 89 -3.89 0.01 2.67
CA VAL A 89 -3.38 -1.04 3.56
C VAL A 89 -1.85 -1.07 3.51
N PRO A 90 -1.15 -0.74 4.61
CA PRO A 90 0.31 -0.75 4.69
C PRO A 90 0.87 -2.17 4.82
N GLY A 91 2.12 -2.38 4.39
CA GLY A 91 2.74 -3.72 4.35
C GLY A 91 3.13 -4.32 5.71
N HIS A 92 3.50 -3.48 6.69
CA HIS A 92 4.11 -3.91 7.96
C HIS A 92 3.62 -3.14 9.19
N ASP A 93 2.43 -2.55 9.13
CA ASP A 93 1.86 -1.79 10.25
C ASP A 93 0.85 -2.62 11.03
N ALA A 94 1.31 -3.32 12.06
CA ALA A 94 0.44 -4.15 12.91
C ALA A 94 -0.67 -3.34 13.59
N SER A 95 -0.41 -2.06 13.90
CA SER A 95 -1.41 -1.19 14.52
C SER A 95 -2.52 -0.82 13.54
N ALA A 96 -2.18 -0.52 12.29
CA ALA A 96 -3.15 -0.28 11.23
C ALA A 96 -3.97 -1.54 10.92
N THR A 97 -3.31 -2.71 10.83
CA THR A 97 -4.01 -4.00 10.62
C THR A 97 -5.03 -4.26 11.73
N ALA A 98 -4.64 -4.12 13.00
CA ALA A 98 -5.55 -4.30 14.13
C ALA A 98 -6.73 -3.30 14.09
N ALA A 99 -6.50 -2.06 13.65
CA ALA A 99 -7.56 -1.06 13.49
C ALA A 99 -8.53 -1.44 12.37
N PHE A 100 -8.05 -1.98 11.25
CA PHE A 100 -8.90 -2.47 10.16
C PHE A 100 -9.72 -3.70 10.57
N GLU A 101 -9.13 -4.60 11.36
CA GLU A 101 -9.86 -5.73 11.94
C GLU A 101 -11.00 -5.28 12.85
N ALA A 102 -10.72 -4.32 13.75
CA ALA A 102 -11.75 -3.76 14.64
C ALA A 102 -12.88 -3.04 13.86
N GLN A 103 -12.59 -2.52 12.66
CA GLN A 103 -13.57 -1.89 11.77
C GLN A 103 -14.29 -2.89 10.85
N GLY A 104 -13.90 -4.17 10.87
CA GLY A 104 -14.44 -5.18 9.95
C GLY A 104 -13.98 -5.04 8.50
N LEU A 105 -12.93 -4.24 8.25
CA LEU A 105 -12.34 -4.05 6.93
C LEU A 105 -11.36 -5.17 6.56
N LEU A 106 -10.71 -5.78 7.55
CA LEU A 106 -9.88 -6.96 7.41
C LEU A 106 -10.30 -8.02 8.43
N GLN A 107 -9.93 -9.27 8.18
CA GLN A 107 -10.11 -10.37 9.14
C GLN A 107 -8.83 -11.23 9.19
N PRO A 108 -8.51 -11.84 10.35
CA PRO A 108 -7.42 -12.78 10.44
C PRO A 108 -7.68 -14.03 9.57
N GLY A 109 -6.67 -14.40 8.79
CA GLY A 109 -6.72 -15.60 7.93
C GLY A 109 -7.68 -15.46 6.75
N PHE A 110 -8.04 -16.60 6.18
CA PHE A 110 -9.03 -16.68 5.11
C PHE A 110 -10.29 -17.32 5.67
N SER A 111 -11.44 -16.65 5.55
CA SER A 111 -12.72 -17.33 5.67
C SER A 111 -12.85 -18.27 4.48
N GLY A 112 -13.25 -19.52 4.72
CA GLY A 112 -13.55 -20.47 3.65
C GLY A 112 -14.64 -19.92 2.70
N PRO A 113 -14.82 -20.56 1.53
CA PRO A 113 -15.94 -20.24 0.65
C PRO A 113 -17.29 -20.44 1.34
#